data_AF-A0A2M7UNP7-F1
#
_entry.id   AF-A0A2M7UNP7-F1
#
_cell.length_a   1.000
_cell.length_b   1.000
_cell.length_c   1.000
_cell.angle_alpha   90.00
_cell.angle_beta   90.00
_cell.angle_gamma   90.00
#
_symmetry.space_group_name_H-M   'P 1'
#
loop_
_entity.id
_entity.type
_entity.pdbx_description
1 polymer ?
#
loop_
_entity_poly.entity_id
_entity_poly.type
_entity_poly.pdbx_seq_one_letter_code
_entity_poly.pdbx_strand_id
1 'polypeptide(L)'
;MEDVKKVGIIRSIYLYLVTAISIVVLLISVIGAVNIVIREYVFGVHGSWDNISYPMDIKGGECGEDNLFYSYDSKGTRYEVDASLSKEDKKVKVDECVKRAEERNTLQNDNQIKRDFAQYLAMFLVALPLYLYHWGIIKKEAQK
;
A
#
# COMPACT_ATOMS: atom_id res chain seq x y z
N MET A 1 -39.43 15.16 32.99
CA MET A 1 -39.53 15.49 31.55
C MET A 1 -38.19 15.90 30.92
N GLU A 2 -37.23 16.46 31.69
CA GLU A 2 -35.91 16.80 31.16
C GLU A 2 -35.09 15.59 30.66
N ASP A 3 -35.15 14.45 31.35
CA ASP A 3 -34.34 13.28 30.98
C ASP A 3 -34.76 12.67 29.63
N VAL A 4 -36.06 12.66 29.31
CA VAL A 4 -36.57 12.16 28.02
C VAL A 4 -36.09 13.03 26.86
N LYS A 5 -36.05 14.36 27.05
CA LYS A 5 -35.53 15.31 26.05
C LYS A 5 -34.03 15.14 25.83
N LYS A 6 -33.26 14.93 26.91
CA LYS A 6 -31.80 14.69 26.85
C LYS A 6 -31.48 13.41 26.07
N VAL A 7 -32.19 12.31 26.31
CA VAL A 7 -31.99 11.04 25.58
C VAL A 7 -32.23 11.21 24.08
N GLY A 8 -33.27 11.97 23.68
CA GLY A 8 -33.55 12.27 22.28
C GLY A 8 -32.43 13.07 21.60
N ILE A 9 -31.90 14.10 22.28
CA ILE A 9 -30.80 14.93 21.76
C ILE A 9 -29.51 14.11 21.62
N ILE A 10 -29.14 13.32 22.63
CA ILE A 10 -27.94 12.49 22.61
C ILE A 10 -27.99 11.49 21.46
N ARG A 11 -29.15 10.82 21.27
CA ARG A 11 -29.36 9.89 20.16
C ARG A 11 -29.17 10.57 18.81
N SER A 12 -29.74 11.76 18.63
CA SER A 12 -29.64 12.48 17.35
C SER A 12 -28.19 12.87 17.05
N ILE A 13 -27.47 13.42 18.03
CA ILE A 13 -26.04 13.76 17.90
C ILE A 13 -25.21 12.52 17.52
N TYR A 14 -25.44 11.39 18.18
CA TYR A 14 -24.76 10.13 17.86
C TYR A 14 -25.01 9.69 16.41
N LEU A 15 -26.26 9.69 15.96
CA LEU A 15 -26.61 9.28 14.60
C LEU A 15 -25.91 10.15 13.55
N TYR A 16 -25.87 11.47 13.75
CA TYR A 16 -25.17 12.38 12.83
C TYR A 16 -23.65 12.17 12.85
N LEU A 17 -23.04 12.01 14.01
CA LEU A 17 -21.59 11.77 14.12
C LEU A 17 -21.18 10.47 13.42
N VAL A 18 -21.89 9.37 13.66
CA VAL A 18 -21.58 8.08 13.02
C VAL A 18 -21.78 8.15 11.52
N THR A 19 -22.84 8.82 11.06
CA THR A 19 -23.08 9.01 9.62
C THR A 19 -21.98 9.84 8.98
N ALA A 20 -21.54 10.91 9.63
CA ALA A 20 -20.45 11.78 9.16
C ALA A 20 -19.11 11.03 9.08
N ILE A 21 -18.80 10.18 10.06
CA ILE A 21 -17.58 9.36 10.01
C ILE A 21 -17.70 8.31 8.89
N SER A 22 -18.85 7.64 8.79
CA SER A 22 -19.07 6.58 7.80
C SER A 22 -18.97 7.09 6.37
N ILE A 23 -19.51 8.29 6.07
CA ILE A 23 -19.41 8.89 4.74
C ILE A 23 -17.97 9.25 4.38
N VAL A 24 -17.17 9.75 5.34
CA VAL A 24 -15.74 10.05 5.11
C VAL A 24 -14.97 8.78 4.76
N VAL A 25 -15.18 7.70 5.51
CA VAL A 25 -14.56 6.38 5.24
C VAL A 25 -14.99 5.83 3.88
N LEU A 26 -16.27 5.99 3.53
CA LEU A 26 -16.81 5.57 2.24
C LEU A 26 -16.17 6.36 1.08
N LEU A 27 -15.96 7.66 1.23
CA LEU A 27 -15.28 8.48 0.21
C LEU A 27 -13.82 8.05 0.03
N ILE A 28 -13.07 7.87 1.12
CA ILE A 28 -11.67 7.44 1.07
C ILE A 28 -11.54 6.09 0.36
N SER A 29 -12.40 5.13 0.71
CA SER A 29 -12.37 3.80 0.10
C SER A 29 -12.72 3.82 -1.39
N VAL A 30 -13.75 4.57 -1.79
CA VAL A 30 -14.13 4.67 -3.21
C VAL A 30 -13.05 5.37 -4.02
N ILE A 31 -12.53 6.51 -3.55
CA ILE A 31 -11.48 7.26 -4.24
C ILE A 31 -10.21 6.40 -4.36
N GLY A 32 -9.81 5.72 -3.28
CA GLY A 32 -8.64 4.84 -3.27
C GLY A 32 -8.76 3.68 -4.25
N ALA A 33 -9.89 2.96 -4.23
CA ALA A 33 -10.14 1.85 -5.15
C ALA A 33 -10.18 2.30 -6.61
N VAL A 34 -10.86 3.40 -6.91
CA VAL A 34 -10.93 3.96 -8.27
C VAL A 34 -9.55 4.38 -8.77
N ASN A 35 -8.74 5.03 -7.91
CA ASN A 35 -7.39 5.45 -8.28
C ASN A 35 -6.50 4.25 -8.65
N ILE A 36 -6.58 3.16 -7.88
CA ILE A 36 -5.86 1.91 -8.19
C ILE A 36 -6.32 1.34 -9.53
N VAL A 37 -7.63 1.18 -9.72
CA VAL A 37 -8.18 0.58 -10.94
C VAL A 37 -7.81 1.42 -12.18
N ILE A 38 -7.97 2.74 -12.11
CA ILE A 38 -7.62 3.62 -13.23
C ILE A 38 -6.13 3.51 -13.55
N ARG A 39 -5.27 3.63 -12.53
CA ARG A 39 -3.82 3.64 -12.74
C ARG A 39 -3.31 2.32 -13.31
N GLU A 40 -3.79 1.20 -12.77
CA GLU A 40 -3.29 -0.13 -13.12
C GLU A 40 -3.95 -0.68 -14.39
N TYR A 41 -5.29 -0.61 -14.51
CA TYR A 41 -6.01 -1.20 -15.64
C TYR A 41 -6.11 -0.28 -16.86
N VAL A 42 -6.28 1.04 -16.65
CA VAL A 42 -6.48 1.96 -17.78
C VAL A 42 -5.15 2.47 -18.31
N PHE A 43 -4.25 2.86 -17.41
CA PHE A 43 -2.97 3.45 -17.80
C PHE A 43 -1.79 2.47 -17.78
N GLY A 44 -1.93 1.27 -17.22
CA GLY A 44 -0.84 0.30 -17.14
C GLY A 44 0.39 0.84 -16.40
N VAL A 45 0.19 1.79 -15.47
CA VAL A 45 1.28 2.42 -14.74
C VAL A 45 1.66 1.50 -13.60
N HIS A 46 2.49 0.51 -13.93
CA HIS A 46 3.09 -0.39 -12.95
C HIS A 46 4.11 0.38 -12.10
N GLY A 47 3.87 0.44 -10.80
CA GLY A 47 4.76 1.04 -9.80
C GLY A 47 4.11 2.20 -9.06
N SER A 48 4.19 2.24 -7.73
CA SER A 48 3.74 3.38 -6.92
C SER A 48 4.49 4.66 -7.30
N TRP A 49 3.92 5.87 -7.12
CA TRP A 49 4.72 7.11 -7.22
C TRP A 49 5.85 7.12 -6.17
N ASP A 50 5.67 6.36 -5.09
CA ASP A 50 6.67 6.11 -4.05
C ASP A 50 7.73 5.08 -4.46
N ASN A 51 7.45 4.30 -5.50
CA ASN A 51 8.37 3.35 -6.14
C ASN A 51 8.68 3.80 -7.57
N ILE A 52 8.95 5.09 -7.78
CA ILE A 52 9.97 5.44 -8.77
C ILE A 52 11.29 4.92 -8.17
N SER A 53 11.46 3.59 -8.20
CA SER A 53 12.76 2.97 -8.16
C SER A 53 13.40 3.43 -9.46
N TYR A 54 13.97 4.63 -9.42
CA TYR A 54 15.02 4.94 -10.37
C TYR A 54 15.96 3.74 -10.29
N PRO A 55 16.35 3.13 -11.41
CA PRO A 55 17.34 2.06 -11.40
C PRO A 55 18.70 2.48 -10.79
N MET A 56 18.83 3.73 -10.31
CA MET A 56 19.76 4.14 -9.26
C MET A 56 19.50 3.37 -7.96
N ASP A 57 19.91 2.10 -7.95
CA ASP A 57 21.26 1.75 -7.51
C ASP A 57 21.31 0.24 -7.25
N ILE A 58 20.57 -0.59 -7.99
CA ILE A 58 20.67 -2.05 -7.83
C ILE A 58 22.13 -2.47 -8.08
N LYS A 59 22.80 -1.84 -9.04
CA LYS A 59 24.22 -2.07 -9.39
C LYS A 59 25.24 -1.38 -8.47
N GLY A 60 24.89 -0.43 -7.61
CA GLY A 60 25.80 0.12 -6.59
C GLY A 60 25.41 -0.23 -5.14
N GLY A 61 24.21 -0.78 -4.96
CA GLY A 61 23.67 -1.33 -3.72
C GLY A 61 23.72 -2.86 -3.72
N GLU A 62 22.58 -3.53 -3.54
CA GLU A 62 22.49 -4.97 -3.27
C GLU A 62 23.22 -5.86 -4.31
N CYS A 63 23.24 -5.45 -5.59
CA CYS A 63 23.94 -6.16 -6.66
C CYS A 63 25.26 -5.49 -7.10
N GLY A 64 25.78 -4.56 -6.31
CA GLY A 64 27.07 -3.94 -6.58
C GLY A 64 28.24 -4.90 -6.38
N GLU A 65 29.32 -4.70 -7.12
CA GLU A 65 30.48 -5.59 -7.08
C GLU A 65 31.02 -5.76 -5.65
N ASP A 66 31.02 -4.68 -4.87
CA ASP A 66 31.44 -4.67 -3.47
C ASP A 66 30.58 -5.58 -2.59
N ASN A 67 29.25 -5.60 -2.79
CA ASN A 67 28.33 -6.42 -1.99
C ASN A 67 28.22 -7.86 -2.51
N LEU A 68 28.46 -8.09 -3.80
CA LEU A 68 28.35 -9.41 -4.41
C LEU A 68 29.62 -10.25 -4.25
N PHE A 69 30.79 -9.62 -4.33
CA PHE A 69 32.07 -10.32 -4.44
C PHE A 69 33.01 -10.07 -3.28
N TYR A 70 32.73 -9.10 -2.41
CA TYR A 70 33.60 -8.78 -1.28
C TYR A 70 32.88 -8.95 0.05
N SER A 71 33.64 -9.38 1.04
CA SER A 71 33.20 -9.51 2.42
C SER A 71 34.25 -8.90 3.35
N TYR A 72 33.84 -8.66 4.59
CA TYR A 72 34.65 -8.02 5.61
C TYR A 72 34.89 -9.00 6.77
N ASP A 73 36.13 -9.10 7.23
CA ASP A 73 36.46 -9.85 8.44
C ASP A 73 36.04 -9.08 9.71
N SER A 74 36.24 -9.69 10.88
CA SER A 74 35.96 -9.05 12.17
C SER A 74 36.83 -7.83 12.48
N LYS A 75 37.89 -7.60 11.70
CA LYS A 75 38.80 -6.46 11.79
C LYS A 75 38.48 -5.38 10.73
N GLY A 76 37.48 -5.60 9.88
CA GLY A 76 37.11 -4.71 8.79
C GLY A 76 37.98 -4.83 7.52
N THR A 77 38.78 -5.89 7.39
CA THR A 77 39.59 -6.14 6.20
C THR A 77 38.71 -6.69 5.08
N ARG A 78 38.76 -6.04 3.91
CA ARG A 78 38.05 -6.47 2.69
C ARG A 78 38.77 -7.66 2.04
N TYR A 79 38.04 -8.73 1.74
CA TYR A 79 38.53 -9.86 0.96
C TYR A 79 37.51 -10.30 -0.08
N GLU A 80 37.99 -10.87 -1.19
CA GLU A 80 37.14 -11.35 -2.27
C GLU A 80 36.67 -12.78 -1.98
N VAL A 81 35.36 -13.01 -2.05
CA VAL A 81 34.73 -14.29 -1.68
C VAL A 81 34.86 -15.34 -2.79
N ASP A 82 35.06 -14.90 -4.05
CA ASP A 82 35.15 -15.75 -5.24
C ASP A 82 36.31 -15.33 -6.17
N ALA A 83 37.53 -15.27 -5.64
CA ALA A 83 38.73 -14.79 -6.36
C ALA A 83 39.10 -15.59 -7.63
N SER A 84 38.52 -16.77 -7.84
CA SER A 84 38.77 -17.64 -9.00
C SER A 84 37.85 -17.39 -10.20
N LEU A 85 36.82 -16.55 -10.07
CA LEU A 85 35.87 -16.27 -11.15
C LEU A 85 36.50 -15.40 -12.25
N SER A 86 36.19 -15.71 -13.52
CA SER A 86 36.56 -14.84 -14.64
C SER A 86 35.78 -13.52 -14.58
N LYS A 87 36.28 -12.49 -15.28
CA LYS A 87 35.57 -11.22 -15.44
C LYS A 87 34.19 -11.40 -16.09
N GLU A 88 34.09 -12.34 -17.01
CA GLU A 88 32.84 -12.73 -17.67
C GLU A 88 31.86 -13.36 -16.68
N ASP A 89 32.31 -14.27 -15.81
CA ASP A 89 31.46 -14.93 -14.82
C ASP A 89 30.94 -13.95 -13.76
N LYS A 90 31.75 -12.97 -13.36
CA LYS A 90 31.32 -11.89 -12.46
C LYS A 90 30.22 -11.04 -13.09
N LYS A 91 30.33 -10.69 -14.37
CA LYS A 91 29.27 -9.97 -15.09
C LYS A 91 27.97 -10.76 -15.11
N VAL A 92 28.04 -12.07 -15.40
CA VAL A 92 26.85 -12.95 -15.40
C VAL A 92 26.18 -12.96 -14.02
N LYS A 93 26.96 -13.06 -12.93
CA LYS A 93 26.42 -13.01 -11.56
C LYS A 93 25.76 -11.67 -11.23
N VAL A 94 26.35 -10.54 -11.64
CA VAL A 94 25.75 -9.21 -11.45
C VAL A 94 24.43 -9.09 -12.22
N ASP A 95 24.43 -9.50 -13.49
CA ASP A 95 23.22 -9.43 -14.33
C ASP A 95 22.11 -10.36 -13.81
N GLU A 96 22.46 -11.55 -13.29
CA GLU A 96 21.49 -12.44 -12.64
C GLU A 96 20.91 -11.82 -11.36
N CYS A 97 21.75 -11.18 -10.53
CA CYS A 97 21.29 -10.48 -9.33
C CYS A 97 20.33 -9.34 -9.70
N VAL A 98 20.68 -8.52 -10.69
CA VAL A 98 19.84 -7.40 -11.15
C VAL A 98 18.49 -7.92 -11.64
N LYS A 99 18.49 -8.97 -12.47
CA LYS A 99 17.24 -9.58 -12.95
C LYS A 99 16.37 -10.09 -11.80
N ARG A 100 16.96 -10.77 -10.82
CA ARG A 100 16.24 -11.26 -9.63
C ARG A 100 15.72 -10.11 -8.77
N ALA A 101 16.47 -9.02 -8.65
CA ALA A 101 16.04 -7.83 -7.92
C ALA A 101 14.85 -7.15 -8.62
N GLU A 102 14.87 -7.02 -9.95
CA GLU A 102 13.74 -6.51 -10.73
C GLU A 102 12.48 -7.39 -10.59
N GLU A 103 12.63 -8.71 -10.66
CA GLU A 103 11.53 -9.67 -10.42
C GLU A 103 10.97 -9.54 -9.00
N ARG A 104 11.81 -9.36 -7.97
CA ARG A 104 11.34 -9.12 -6.61
C ARG A 104 10.59 -7.79 -6.49
N ASN A 105 11.10 -6.72 -7.11
CA ASN A 105 10.48 -5.40 -7.06
C ASN A 105 9.11 -5.38 -7.72
N THR A 106 8.99 -6.02 -8.89
CA THR A 106 7.69 -6.18 -9.59
C THR A 106 6.71 -6.99 -8.74
N LEU A 107 7.14 -8.13 -8.20
CA LEU A 107 6.29 -8.94 -7.30
C LEU A 107 5.86 -8.18 -6.04
N GLN A 108 6.76 -7.39 -5.45
CA GLN A 108 6.45 -6.56 -4.29
C GLN A 108 5.43 -5.47 -4.63
N ASN A 109 5.59 -4.79 -5.76
CA ASN A 109 4.64 -3.79 -6.24
C ASN A 109 3.25 -4.40 -6.45
N ASP A 110 3.18 -5.56 -7.12
CA ASP A 110 1.92 -6.28 -7.35
C ASP A 110 1.23 -6.63 -6.02
N ASN A 111 2.00 -7.10 -5.04
CA ASN A 111 1.47 -7.44 -3.73
C ASN A 111 1.00 -6.21 -2.95
N GLN A 112 1.71 -5.09 -3.06
CA GLN A 112 1.28 -3.82 -2.47
C GLN A 112 -0.05 -3.35 -3.06
N ILE A 113 -0.18 -3.35 -4.39
CA ILE A 113 -1.42 -2.97 -5.09
C ILE A 113 -2.59 -3.85 -4.65
N LYS A 114 -2.39 -5.18 -4.62
CA LYS A 114 -3.42 -6.13 -4.18
C LYS A 114 -3.86 -5.88 -2.73
N ARG A 115 -2.90 -5.62 -1.84
CA ARG A 115 -3.17 -5.34 -0.43
C ARG A 115 -3.95 -4.03 -0.26
N ASP A 116 -3.52 -2.98 -0.95
CA ASP A 116 -4.15 -1.66 -0.84
C ASP A 116 -5.58 -1.70 -1.39
N PHE A 117 -5.79 -2.41 -2.51
CA PHE A 117 -7.13 -2.66 -3.03
C PHE A 117 -8.00 -3.45 -2.04
N ALA A 118 -7.47 -4.53 -1.44
CA ALA A 118 -8.18 -5.31 -0.44
C ALA A 118 -8.56 -4.46 0.78
N GLN A 119 -7.67 -3.55 1.22
CA GLN A 119 -7.92 -2.63 2.31
C GLN A 119 -9.07 -1.66 1.99
N TYR A 120 -9.05 -1.03 0.82
CA TYR A 120 -10.13 -0.12 0.41
C TYR A 120 -11.45 -0.86 0.23
N LEU A 121 -11.43 -2.07 -0.33
CA LEU A 121 -12.62 -2.90 -0.46
C LEU A 121 -13.21 -3.26 0.90
N ALA A 122 -12.37 -3.64 1.87
CA ALA A 122 -12.82 -3.93 3.24
C ALA A 122 -13.45 -2.70 3.91
N MET A 123 -12.82 -1.54 3.78
CA MET A 123 -13.37 -0.27 4.29
C MET A 123 -14.72 0.05 3.66
N PHE A 124 -14.87 -0.12 2.35
CA PHE A 124 -16.11 0.10 1.64
C PHE A 124 -17.22 -0.83 2.14
N LEU A 125 -16.93 -2.13 2.27
CA LEU A 125 -17.91 -3.14 2.71
C LEU A 125 -18.42 -2.92 4.13
N VAL A 126 -17.62 -2.30 5.01
CA VAL A 126 -18.04 -1.96 6.38
C VAL A 126 -18.73 -0.61 6.44
N ALA A 127 -18.20 0.40 5.73
CA ALA A 127 -18.72 1.77 5.77
C ALA A 127 -20.08 1.90 5.08
N LEU A 128 -20.30 1.16 3.99
CA LEU A 128 -21.55 1.19 3.23
C LEU A 128 -22.78 0.82 4.07
N PRO A 129 -22.86 -0.37 4.71
CA PRO A 129 -24.02 -0.72 5.52
C PRO A 129 -24.18 0.20 6.75
N LEU A 130 -23.08 0.63 7.37
CA LEU A 130 -23.13 1.59 8.48
C LEU A 130 -23.77 2.91 8.06
N TYR A 131 -23.34 3.49 6.94
CA TYR A 131 -23.90 4.72 6.40
C TYR A 131 -25.38 4.55 6.05
N LEU A 132 -25.74 3.51 5.28
CA LEU A 132 -27.11 3.28 4.84
C LEU A 132 -28.08 3.09 6.01
N TYR A 133 -27.67 2.35 7.03
CA TYR A 133 -28.48 2.12 8.22
C TYR A 133 -28.76 3.41 9.00
N HIS A 134 -27.71 4.17 9.35
CA HIS A 134 -27.85 5.38 10.16
C HIS A 134 -28.57 6.49 9.39
N TRP A 135 -28.27 6.66 8.10
CA TRP A 135 -28.97 7.60 7.23
C TRP A 135 -30.45 7.26 7.11
N GLY A 136 -30.80 5.97 6.99
CA GLY A 136 -32.18 5.51 6.94
C GLY A 136 -32.98 5.87 8.19
N ILE A 137 -32.36 5.82 9.38
CA ILE A 137 -32.98 6.23 10.64
C ILE A 137 -33.20 7.74 10.66
N ILE A 138 -32.16 8.53 10.33
CA ILE A 138 -32.24 9.99 10.30
C ILE A 138 -33.36 10.45 9.35
N LYS A 139 -33.46 9.85 8.16
CA LYS A 139 -34.51 10.18 7.18
C LYS A 139 -35.92 9.90 7.72
N LYS A 140 -36.11 8.79 8.43
CA LYS A 140 -37.40 8.45 9.05
C LYS A 140 -37.74 9.41 10.20
N GLU A 141 -36.75 9.86 10.96
CA GLU A 141 -36.94 10.82 12.05
C GLU A 141 -37.22 12.24 11.53
N ALA A 142 -36.61 12.63 10.40
CA ALA A 142 -36.85 13.94 9.77
C ALA A 142 -38.21 14.05 9.05
N GLN A 143 -38.83 12.91 8.70
CA GLN A 143 -40.16 12.85 8.10
C GLN A 143 -41.30 12.74 9.13
N LYS A 144 -40.97 12.65 10.42
CA LYS A 144 -41.92 12.61 11.54
C LYS A 144 -42.10 14.00 12.13
#